data_AF-A0A1W2FIT3-F1
#
_entry.id   AF-A0A1W2FIT3-F1
#
_cell.length_a   1.000
_cell.length_b   1.000
_cell.length_c   1.000
_cell.angle_alpha   90.00
_cell.angle_beta   90.00
_cell.angle_gamma   90.00
#
_symmetry.space_group_name_H-M   'P 1'
#
loop_
_entity.id
_entity.type
_entity.pdbx_description
1 polymer ?
#
loop_
_entity_poly.entity_id
_entity_poly.type
_entity_poly.pdbx_seq_one_letter_code
_entity_poly.pdbx_strand_id
1 'polypeptide(L)'
;MLIWINGPFGGGKTQTAYEIHRRLPGSVVCDPEHVGFGLHRMTPRALRQDFQDMHVWTDSRSISQVAEHIATSAGVRLERDTGSSLRRQLRRTWTQVRHVRFD
;
A
#
# COMPACT_ATOMS: atom_id res chain seq x y z
N MET A 1 11.11 -16.80 -2.58
CA MET A 1 11.59 -15.47 -2.13
C MET A 1 10.71 -14.40 -2.79
N LEU A 2 10.27 -13.37 -2.06
CA LEU A 2 9.51 -12.24 -2.61
C LEU A 2 10.44 -11.03 -2.68
N ILE A 3 10.59 -10.44 -3.87
CA ILE A 3 11.34 -9.19 -4.07
C ILE A 3 10.32 -8.08 -4.30
N TRP A 4 10.27 -7.11 -3.38
CA TRP A 4 9.38 -5.95 -3.49
C TRP A 4 10.16 -4.73 -3.98
N ILE A 5 9.78 -4.19 -5.14
CA ILE A 5 10.43 -3.03 -5.76
C ILE A 5 9.53 -1.80 -5.58
N ASN A 6 9.94 -0.86 -4.72
CA ASN A 6 9.23 0.40 -4.51
C ASN A 6 10.04 1.59 -5.06
N GLY A 7 9.36 2.69 -5.37
CA GLY A 7 9.97 3.90 -5.94
C GLY A 7 8.95 4.84 -6.56
N PRO A 8 9.32 6.11 -6.81
CA PRO A 8 8.42 7.12 -7.38
C PRO A 8 7.94 6.74 -8.79
N PHE A 9 6.90 7.42 -9.27
CA PHE A 9 6.43 7.30 -10.65
C PHE A 9 7.58 7.62 -11.62
N GLY A 10 7.73 6.84 -12.68
CA GLY A 10 8.85 6.96 -13.63
C GLY A 10 10.24 6.54 -13.09
N GLY A 11 10.36 6.14 -11.82
CA GLY A 11 11.64 5.77 -11.19
C GLY A 11 12.25 4.42 -11.61
N GLY A 12 11.86 3.86 -12.77
CA GLY A 12 12.47 2.65 -13.33
C GLY A 12 12.05 1.30 -12.72
N LYS A 13 11.07 1.25 -11.80
CA LYS A 13 10.63 0.02 -11.11
C LYS A 13 10.37 -1.15 -12.06
N THR A 14 9.56 -0.93 -13.09
CA THR A 14 9.20 -1.94 -14.09
C THR A 14 10.44 -2.43 -14.84
N GLN A 15 11.31 -1.51 -15.28
CA GLN A 15 12.54 -1.87 -15.97
C GLN A 15 13.45 -2.73 -15.09
N THR A 16 13.63 -2.33 -13.83
CA THR A 16 14.41 -3.09 -12.83
C THR A 16 13.80 -4.48 -12.59
N ALA A 17 12.47 -4.60 -12.45
CA ALA A 17 11.80 -5.88 -12.27
C ALA A 17 12.04 -6.84 -13.44
N TYR A 18 11.90 -6.36 -14.67
CA TYR A 18 12.12 -7.17 -15.86
C TYR A 18 13.60 -7.50 -16.10
N GLU A 19 14.53 -6.63 -15.69
CA GLU A 19 15.96 -6.93 -15.74
C GLU A 19 16.34 -8.06 -14.80
N ILE A 20 15.78 -8.07 -13.58
CA ILE A 20 15.95 -9.18 -12.63
C ILE A 20 15.34 -10.45 -13.20
N HIS A 21 14.12 -10.38 -13.74
CA HIS A 21 13.43 -11.54 -14.28
C HIS A 21 14.22 -12.23 -15.41
N ARG A 22 14.81 -11.44 -16.32
CA ARG A 22 15.68 -11.96 -17.40
C ARG A 22 16.92 -12.71 -16.88
N ARG A 23 17.43 -12.35 -15.71
CA ARG A 23 18.66 -12.89 -15.13
C ARG A 23 18.43 -13.96 -14.06
N LEU A 24 17.17 -14.17 -13.64
CA LEU A 24 16.81 -15.12 -12.59
C LEU A 24 15.80 -16.15 -13.13
N PRO A 25 16.27 -17.30 -13.65
CA PRO A 25 15.39 -18.36 -14.15
C PRO A 25 14.40 -18.84 -13.08
N GLY A 26 13.16 -19.11 -13.49
CA GLY A 26 12.08 -19.53 -12.59
C GLY A 26 11.46 -18.40 -11.74
N SER A 27 11.89 -17.15 -11.93
CA SER A 27 11.21 -16.00 -11.33
C SER A 27 9.93 -15.63 -12.09
N VAL A 28 9.02 -14.92 -11.42
CA VAL A 28 7.78 -14.39 -12.00
C VAL A 28 7.65 -12.92 -11.62
N VAL A 29 7.27 -12.08 -12.58
CA VAL A 29 6.95 -10.67 -12.33
C VAL A 29 5.47 -10.57 -11.95
N CYS A 30 5.21 -10.18 -10.70
CA CYS A 30 3.86 -9.90 -10.23
C CYS A 30 3.66 -8.38 -10.19
N ASP A 31 2.95 -7.85 -11.19
CA ASP A 31 2.65 -6.42 -11.27
C ASP A 31 1.23 -6.15 -10.71
N PRO A 32 1.11 -5.49 -9.54
CA PRO A 32 -0.18 -5.22 -8.90
C PRO A 32 -1.07 -4.27 -9.72
N GLU A 33 -0.51 -3.53 -10.69
CA GLU A 33 -1.30 -2.65 -11.56
C GLU A 33 -2.33 -3.45 -12.38
N HIS A 34 -2.04 -4.70 -12.75
CA HIS A 34 -2.99 -5.57 -13.46
C HIS A 34 -4.29 -5.76 -12.69
N VAL A 35 -4.21 -5.95 -11.36
CA VAL A 35 -5.39 -6.11 -10.51
C VAL A 35 -6.18 -4.80 -10.46
N GLY A 36 -5.47 -3.67 -10.28
CA GLY A 36 -6.08 -2.34 -10.31
C GLY A 36 -6.81 -2.08 -11.63
N PHE A 37 -6.17 -2.27 -12.77
CA PHE A 37 -6.78 -2.08 -14.09
C PHE A 37 -7.96 -3.02 -14.33
N GLY A 38 -7.88 -4.27 -13.86
CA GLY A 38 -9.00 -5.21 -13.92
C GLY A 38 -10.21 -4.69 -13.15
N LEU A 39 -10.03 -4.29 -11.90
CA LEU A 39 -11.08 -3.69 -11.07
C LEU A 39 -11.66 -2.44 -11.73
N HIS A 40 -10.82 -1.55 -12.27
CA HIS A 40 -11.26 -0.34 -12.98
C HIS A 40 -12.26 -0.64 -14.10
N ARG A 41 -11.93 -1.64 -14.91
CA ARG A 41 -12.70 -2.01 -16.10
C ARG A 41 -14.03 -2.65 -15.70
N MET A 42 -14.09 -3.31 -14.56
CA MET A 42 -15.30 -3.91 -14.02
C MET A 42 -16.20 -2.89 -13.30
N THR A 43 -15.65 -1.77 -12.80
CA THR A 43 -16.43 -0.69 -12.19
C THR A 43 -17.38 -0.04 -13.20
N PRO A 44 -18.63 0.32 -12.85
CA PRO A 44 -19.53 1.09 -13.72
C PRO A 44 -18.90 2.40 -14.18
N ARG A 45 -19.14 2.81 -15.44
CA ARG A 45 -18.50 4.01 -16.03
C ARG A 45 -18.68 5.28 -15.19
N ALA A 46 -19.84 5.46 -14.56
CA ALA A 46 -20.14 6.61 -13.71
C ALA A 46 -19.26 6.71 -12.45
N LEU A 47 -18.61 5.61 -12.05
CA LEU A 47 -17.76 5.50 -10.86
C LEU A 47 -16.28 5.26 -11.20
N ARG A 48 -15.91 5.24 -12.50
CA ARG A 48 -14.52 5.12 -12.94
C ARG A 48 -13.81 6.45 -12.79
N GLN A 49 -13.10 6.62 -11.68
CA GLN A 49 -12.20 7.75 -11.44
C GLN A 49 -10.74 7.34 -11.70
N ASP A 50 -9.84 8.31 -11.86
CA ASP A 50 -8.42 8.00 -11.97
C ASP A 50 -7.92 7.36 -10.66
N PHE A 51 -7.16 6.27 -10.77
CA PHE A 51 -6.53 5.65 -9.61
C PHE A 51 -5.57 6.58 -8.88
N GLN A 52 -4.97 7.50 -9.61
CA GLN A 52 -4.05 8.49 -9.04
C GLN A 52 -4.77 9.44 -8.09
N ASP A 53 -6.06 9.69 -8.31
CA ASP A 53 -6.90 10.50 -7.42
C ASP A 53 -7.22 9.78 -6.10
N MET A 54 -7.08 8.45 -6.06
CA MET A 54 -7.24 7.65 -4.84
C MET A 54 -6.00 7.70 -3.92
N HIS A 55 -4.95 8.43 -4.29
CA HIS A 55 -3.73 8.52 -3.49
C HIS A 55 -3.94 9.30 -2.18
N VAL A 56 -3.62 8.68 -1.06
CA VAL A 56 -3.71 9.31 0.26
C VAL A 56 -2.37 9.93 0.63
N TRP A 57 -2.24 11.24 0.48
CA TRP A 57 -1.04 11.97 0.92
C TRP A 57 -0.87 11.88 2.44
N THR A 58 0.24 11.33 2.92
CA THR A 58 0.44 11.08 4.36
C THR A 58 1.26 12.14 5.08
N ASP A 59 1.98 12.99 4.35
CA ASP A 59 3.04 13.86 4.89
C ASP A 59 2.58 14.79 6.01
N SER A 60 1.33 15.27 5.94
CA SER A 60 0.72 16.17 6.92
C SER A 60 -0.42 15.52 7.73
N ARG A 61 -0.58 14.19 7.65
CA ARG A 61 -1.68 13.45 8.28
C ARG A 61 -1.16 12.48 9.34
N SER A 62 -1.82 12.47 10.50
CA SER A 62 -1.60 11.41 11.49
C SER A 62 -2.13 10.06 10.98
N ILE A 63 -1.59 8.95 11.49
CA ILE A 63 -2.04 7.60 11.14
C ILE A 63 -3.56 7.42 11.30
N SER A 64 -4.16 8.00 12.34
CA SER A 64 -5.61 7.92 12.55
C SER A 64 -6.38 8.69 11.47
N GLN A 65 -5.89 9.86 11.05
CA GLN A 65 -6.50 10.62 9.95
C GLN A 65 -6.36 9.90 8.61
N VAL A 66 -5.24 9.23 8.36
CA VAL A 66 -5.06 8.37 7.18
C VAL A 66 -6.05 7.21 7.20
N ALA A 67 -6.20 6.52 8.34
CA ALA A 67 -7.14 5.42 8.49
C ALA A 67 -8.60 5.88 8.29
N GLU A 68 -8.99 7.00 8.90
CA GLU A 68 -10.33 7.58 8.74
C GLU A 68 -10.61 7.98 7.28
N HIS A 69 -9.62 8.55 6.59
CA HIS A 69 -9.74 8.92 5.19
C HIS A 69 -9.92 7.69 4.28
N ILE A 70 -9.17 6.61 4.52
CA ILE A 70 -9.33 5.33 3.80
C ILE A 70 -10.71 4.72 4.08
N ALA A 71 -11.18 4.76 5.33
CA ALA A 71 -12.49 4.24 5.69
C ALA A 71 -13.61 5.01 5.00
N THR A 72 -13.50 6.35 5.00
CA THR A 72 -14.44 7.24 4.32
C THR A 72 -14.47 6.96 2.81
N SER A 73 -13.30 6.82 2.16
CA SER A 73 -13.24 6.53 0.72
C SER A 73 -13.76 5.13 0.38
N ALA A 74 -13.64 4.17 1.29
CA ALA A 74 -14.22 2.83 1.16
C ALA A 74 -15.71 2.74 1.58
N GLY A 75 -16.31 3.85 2.04
CA GLY A 75 -17.72 3.86 2.49
C GLY A 75 -17.97 3.07 3.78
N VAL A 76 -16.94 2.80 4.58
CA VAL A 76 -17.03 2.06 5.85
C VAL A 76 -16.78 3.00 7.03
N ARG A 77 -17.45 2.75 8.16
CA ARG A 77 -17.22 3.51 9.41
C ARG A 77 -16.28 2.74 10.32
N LEU A 78 -15.24 3.41 10.81
CA LEU A 78 -14.39 2.85 11.86
C LEU A 78 -15.05 3.06 13.23
N GLU A 79 -15.03 2.03 14.06
CA GLU A 79 -15.37 2.19 15.47
C GLU A 79 -14.30 3.02 16.19
N ARG A 80 -14.71 3.75 17.23
CA ARG A 80 -13.79 4.56 18.03
C ARG A 80 -12.74 3.65 18.67
N ASP A 81 -11.47 3.93 18.38
CA ASP A 81 -10.34 3.25 19.02
C ASP A 81 -10.26 3.67 20.52
N THR A 82 -10.89 2.88 21.38
CA THR A 82 -10.95 3.04 22.85
C THR A 82 -9.66 2.60 23.57
N GLY A 83 -8.61 2.23 22.83
CA GLY A 83 -7.33 1.84 23.42
C GLY A 83 -6.62 2.99 24.14
N SER A 84 -6.22 2.77 25.40
CA SER A 84 -5.42 3.74 26.17
C SER A 84 -4.13 4.12 25.42
N SER A 85 -3.75 5.41 25.50
CA SER A 85 -2.59 5.98 24.79
C SER A 85 -1.30 5.16 24.99
N LEU A 86 -1.09 4.66 26.22
CA LEU A 86 0.05 3.83 26.60
C LEU A 86 0.11 2.49 25.87
N ARG A 87 -1.02 1.78 25.73
CA ARG A 87 -1.08 0.51 24.98
C ARG A 87 -0.83 0.72 23.48
N ARG A 88 -1.26 1.86 22.96
CA ARG A 88 -1.06 2.25 21.55
C ARG A 88 0.42 2.50 21.25
N GLN A 89 1.10 3.17 22.16
CA GLN A 89 2.53 3.48 22.07
C GLN A 89 3.37 2.20 22.18
N LEU A 90 3.07 1.33 23.16
CA LEU A 90 3.72 0.03 23.31
C LEU A 90 3.52 -0.88 22.08
N ARG A 91 2.31 -0.92 21.49
CA ARG A 91 2.05 -1.71 20.28
C ARG A 91 2.85 -1.20 19.09
N ARG A 92 2.98 0.12 18.92
CA ARG A 92 3.80 0.72 17.83
C ARG A 92 5.27 0.35 17.96
N THR A 93 5.84 0.50 19.15
CA THR A 93 7.24 0.15 19.42
C THR A 93 7.46 -1.34 19.22
N TRP A 94 6.55 -2.19 19.71
CA TRP A 94 6.63 -3.63 19.55
C TRP A 94 6.53 -4.09 18.08
N THR A 95 5.62 -3.51 17.30
CA THR A 95 5.51 -3.82 15.86
C THR A 95 6.78 -3.40 15.11
N GLN A 96 7.36 -2.23 15.40
CA GLN A 96 8.62 -1.81 14.78
C GLN A 96 9.78 -2.75 15.13
N VAL A 97 9.92 -3.14 16.40
CA VAL A 97 10.98 -4.06 16.86
C VAL A 97 10.87 -5.44 16.21
N ARG A 98 9.64 -5.94 15.99
CA ARG A 98 9.42 -7.25 15.32
C ARG A 98 9.76 -7.26 13.83
N HIS A 99 9.86 -6.10 13.19
CA HIS A 99 10.25 -5.98 11.79
C HIS A 99 11.76 -5.71 11.61
N VAL A 100 12.51 -5.48 12.70
CA VAL A 100 13.97 -5.49 12.66
C VAL A 100 14.43 -6.94 12.56
N ARG A 101 14.79 -7.36 11.35
CA ARG A 101 15.57 -8.58 11.17
C ARG A 101 16.98 -8.29 11.66
N PHE A 102 17.39 -8.97 12.73
CA PHE A 102 18.80 -9.14 13.04
C PHE A 102 19.30 -10.26 12.13
N ASP A 103 19.83 -9.89 10.96
CA ASP A 103 20.75 -10.71 10.16
C ASP A 103 22.16 -10.12 10.31
#